data_AF-A0A834YKQ3-F1
#
_entry.id   AF-A0A834YKQ3-F1
#
_cell.length_a   1.000
_cell.length_b   1.000
_cell.length_c   1.000
_cell.angle_alpha   90.00
_cell.angle_beta   90.00
_cell.angle_gamma   90.00
#
_symmetry.space_group_name_H-M   'P 1'
#
loop_
_entity.id
_entity.type
_entity.pdbx_description
1 polymer ?
#
loop_
_entity_poly.entity_id
_entity_poly.type
_entity_poly.pdbx_seq_one_letter_code
_entity_poly.pdbx_strand_id
1 'polypeptide(L)'
;MEPMDMVGKSKEDVSLPKATMFKIIKEMLPPDVRVARDAQDLLVECCVEFINLISSESNEVCNRGEKKTIAPEHVLKALQVLIH
;
A
#
# COMPACT_ATOMS: atom_id res chain seq x y z
N MET A 1 1.91 -24.86 -1.54
CA MET A 1 1.65 -23.43 -1.71
C MET A 1 2.96 -22.83 -2.12
N GLU A 2 3.14 -22.49 -3.38
CA GLU A 2 4.38 -21.87 -3.83
C GLU A 2 4.47 -20.48 -3.20
N PRO A 3 5.63 -20.10 -2.63
CA PRO A 3 5.83 -18.74 -2.15
C PRO A 3 5.63 -17.80 -3.34
N MET A 4 4.87 -16.73 -3.15
CA MET A 4 4.85 -15.64 -4.11
C MET A 4 6.26 -15.07 -4.17
N ASP A 5 7.01 -15.41 -5.21
CA ASP A 5 8.22 -14.70 -5.60
C ASP A 5 7.81 -13.26 -5.94
N MET A 6 7.82 -12.40 -4.92
CA MET A 6 7.89 -10.95 -5.12
C MET A 6 9.26 -10.69 -5.74
N VAL A 7 9.28 -10.77 -7.07
CA VAL A 7 10.41 -10.49 -7.95
C VAL A 7 11.25 -9.36 -7.39
N GLY A 8 12.52 -9.67 -7.13
CA GLY A 8 13.56 -8.75 -6.72
C GLY A 8 13.77 -7.62 -7.74
N LYS A 9 12.99 -6.55 -7.58
CA LYS A 9 13.39 -5.20 -7.96
C LYS A 9 13.93 -4.52 -6.72
N SER A 10 15.00 -3.75 -6.85
CA SER A 10 15.54 -2.95 -5.74
C SER A 10 14.41 -2.11 -5.14
N LYS A 11 14.43 -1.87 -3.82
CA LYS A 11 13.42 -1.01 -3.15
C LYS A 11 13.28 0.37 -3.81
N GLU A 12 14.32 0.81 -4.51
CA GLU A 12 14.36 2.07 -5.27
C GLU A 12 13.47 2.04 -6.54
N ASP A 13 13.32 0.88 -7.19
CA ASP A 13 12.52 0.70 -8.41
C ASP A 13 11.01 0.62 -8.14
N VAL A 14 10.59 0.45 -6.88
CA VAL A 14 9.17 0.31 -6.48
C VAL A 14 8.82 1.39 -5.44
N SER A 15 9.11 2.65 -5.76
CA SER A 15 8.75 3.78 -4.90
C SER A 15 7.66 4.65 -5.55
N LEU A 16 6.79 5.23 -4.72
CA LEU A 16 5.77 6.18 -5.18
C LEU A 16 6.41 7.53 -5.52
N PRO A 17 5.84 8.31 -6.45
CA PRO A 17 6.34 9.64 -6.79
C PRO A 17 6.36 10.57 -5.56
N LYS A 18 7.55 10.82 -5.00
CA LYS A 18 7.72 11.57 -3.74
C LYS A 18 7.03 12.93 -3.75
N ALA A 19 7.15 13.69 -4.84
CA ALA A 19 6.54 15.02 -4.95
C ALA A 19 5.01 14.98 -4.81
N THR A 20 4.36 13.99 -5.43
CA THR A 20 2.91 13.79 -5.34
C THR A 20 2.52 13.39 -3.92
N MET A 21 3.26 12.46 -3.31
CA MET A 21 3.01 12.02 -1.94
C MET A 21 3.16 13.16 -0.94
N PHE A 22 4.22 13.95 -1.04
CA PHE A 22 4.48 15.10 -0.15
C PHE A 22 3.40 16.17 -0.30
N LYS A 23 2.89 16.38 -1.53
CA LYS A 23 1.76 17.28 -1.77
C LYS A 23 0.50 16.79 -1.05
N ILE A 24 0.16 15.50 -1.20
CA ILE A 24 -1.00 14.90 -0.52
C ILE A 24 -0.85 15.00 1.00
N ILE A 25 0.31 14.66 1.56
CA ILE A 25 0.58 14.76 3.01
C ILE A 25 0.34 16.19 3.50
N LYS A 26 0.79 17.21 2.75
CA LYS A 26 0.59 18.61 3.11
C LYS A 26 -0.88 19.04 3.01
N GLU A 27 -1.61 18.55 2.00
CA GLU A 27 -3.05 18.84 1.82
C GLU A 27 -3.92 18.24 2.93
N MET A 28 -3.45 17.19 3.60
CA MET A 28 -4.12 16.57 4.76
C MET A 28 -3.87 17.31 6.09
N LEU A 29 -3.09 18.39 6.08
CA LEU A 29 -2.68 19.13 7.28
C LEU A 29 -3.14 20.59 7.22
N PRO A 30 -3.30 21.26 8.39
CA PRO A 30 -3.54 22.69 8.43
C PRO A 30 -2.43 23.49 7.72
N PRO A 31 -2.73 24.68 7.16
CA PRO A 31 -1.78 25.47 6.36
C PRO A 31 -0.43 25.77 7.03
N ASP A 32 -0.45 25.91 8.36
CA ASP A 32 0.70 26.33 9.16
C ASP A 32 1.50 25.15 9.75
N VAL A 33 1.06 23.91 9.49
CA VAL A 33 1.74 22.71 9.99
C VAL A 33 2.81 22.27 8.99
N ARG A 34 3.99 21.95 9.51
CA ARG A 34 5.11 21.40 8.74
C ARG A 34 5.41 19.98 9.21
N VAL A 35 5.75 19.11 8.27
CA VAL A 35 6.21 17.74 8.54
C VAL A 35 7.69 17.66 8.20
N ALA A 36 8.48 17.07 9.11
CA ALA A 36 9.89 16.82 8.87
C ALA A 36 10.07 15.95 7.61
N ARG A 37 11.17 16.16 6.87
CA ARG A 37 11.44 15.40 5.63
C ARG A 37 11.48 13.89 5.90
N ASP A 38 12.19 13.48 6.95
CA ASP A 38 12.34 12.07 7.31
C ASP A 38 10.98 11.41 7.62
N ALA A 39 10.05 12.16 8.21
CA ALA A 39 8.69 11.67 8.44
C ALA A 39 7.88 11.55 7.13
N GLN A 40 8.08 12.45 6.17
CA GLN A 40 7.46 12.33 4.85
C GLN A 40 8.04 11.14 4.06
N ASP A 41 9.35 10.92 4.12
CA ASP A 41 9.99 9.75 3.50
C ASP A 41 9.49 8.45 4.13
N LEU A 42 9.37 8.39 5.46
CA LEU A 42 8.78 7.24 6.16
C LEU A 42 7.33 6.98 5.71
N LEU A 43 6.51 8.02 5.57
CA LEU A 43 5.14 7.87 5.08
C LEU A 43 5.09 7.31 3.65
N VAL A 44 6.04 7.68 2.78
CA VAL A 44 6.13 7.12 1.42
C VAL A 44 6.43 5.62 1.49
N GLU A 45 7.39 5.21 2.34
CA GLU A 45 7.70 3.80 2.55
C GLU A 45 6.51 3.02 3.13
N CYS A 46 5.79 3.60 4.10
CA CYS A 46 4.57 3.01 4.64
C CYS A 46 3.48 2.82 3.58
N CYS A 47 3.34 3.75 2.62
CA CYS A 47 2.37 3.60 1.54
C CYS A 47 2.75 2.48 0.56
N VAL A 48 4.04 2.27 0.29
CA VAL A 48 4.50 1.12 -0.49
C VAL A 48 4.15 -0.18 0.23
N GLU A 49 4.43 -0.24 1.53
CA GLU A 49 4.12 -1.44 2.32
C GLU A 49 2.62 -1.67 2.45
N PHE A 50 1.82 -0.61 2.56
CA PHE A 50 0.36 -0.70 2.54
C PHE A 50 -0.16 -1.33 1.24
N ILE A 51 0.42 -0.96 0.08
CA ILE A 51 0.07 -1.57 -1.21
C ILE A 51 0.40 -3.06 -1.21
N ASN A 52 1.57 -3.45 -0.67
CA ASN A 52 1.96 -4.86 -0.57
C ASN A 52 1.00 -5.64 0.34
N LEU A 53 0.70 -5.09 1.52
CA LEU A 53 -0.19 -5.68 2.51
C LEU A 53 -1.59 -5.89 1.92
N ILE A 54 -2.22 -4.83 1.39
CA ILE A 54 -3.57 -4.95 0.85
C ILE A 54 -3.63 -5.86 -0.37
N SER A 55 -2.58 -5.89 -1.21
CA SER A 55 -2.50 -6.81 -2.35
C SER A 55 -2.41 -8.27 -1.89
N SER A 56 -1.62 -8.55 -0.86
CA SER A 56 -1.50 -9.89 -0.27
C SER A 56 -2.85 -10.36 0.29
N GLU A 57 -3.50 -9.54 1.12
CA GLU A 57 -4.80 -9.89 1.71
C GLU A 57 -5.90 -10.03 0.64
N SER A 58 -5.91 -9.16 -0.37
CA SER A 58 -6.88 -9.26 -1.48
C SER A 58 -6.69 -10.55 -2.26
N ASN A 59 -5.45 -11.00 -2.44
CA ASN A 59 -5.13 -12.27 -3.05
C ASN A 59 -5.57 -13.46 -2.18
N GLU A 60 -5.38 -13.41 -0.86
CA GLU A 60 -5.88 -14.43 0.04
C GLU A 60 -7.41 -14.56 -0.02
N VAL A 61 -8.13 -13.43 0.04
CA VAL A 61 -9.59 -13.41 -0.06
C VAL A 61 -10.05 -13.99 -1.40
N CYS A 62 -9.38 -13.64 -2.49
CA CYS A 62 -9.66 -14.19 -3.82
C CYS A 62 -9.49 -15.72 -3.85
N ASN A 63 -8.38 -16.21 -3.31
CA ASN A 63 -8.04 -17.64 -3.30
C ASN A 63 -8.97 -18.45 -2.40
N ARG A 64 -9.41 -17.92 -1.25
CA ARG A 64 -10.41 -18.56 -0.38
C ARG A 64 -11.77 -18.72 -1.07
N GLY A 65 -12.08 -17.85 -2.03
CA GLY A 65 -13.26 -17.96 -2.89
C GLY A 65 -13.05 -18.81 -4.14
N GLU A 66 -11.92 -19.54 -4.24
CA GLU A 66 -11.52 -20.36 -5.39
C GLU A 66 -11.47 -19.59 -6.73
N LYS A 67 -11.29 -18.27 -6.67
CA LYS A 67 -11.16 -17.39 -7.84
C LYS A 67 -9.69 -17.16 -8.16
N LYS A 68 -9.41 -16.94 -9.46
CA LYS A 68 -8.05 -16.67 -9.98
C LYS A 68 -7.80 -15.21 -10.36
N THR A 69 -8.83 -14.36 -10.28
CA THR A 69 -8.74 -12.94 -10.64
C THR A 69 -9.22 -12.10 -9.47
N ILE A 70 -8.34 -11.19 -9.01
CA ILE A 70 -8.68 -10.24 -7.97
C ILE A 70 -9.69 -9.24 -8.54
N ALA A 71 -10.87 -9.18 -7.93
CA ALA A 71 -11.94 -8.27 -8.27
C ALA A 71 -12.12 -7.25 -7.12
N PRO A 72 -12.80 -6.11 -7.36
CA PRO A 72 -12.93 -5.04 -6.36
C PRO A 72 -13.51 -5.51 -5.02
N GLU A 73 -14.42 -6.48 -5.02
CA GLU A 73 -15.00 -7.04 -3.80
C GLU A 73 -13.99 -7.76 -2.91
N HIS A 74 -12.89 -8.28 -3.47
CA HIS A 74 -11.83 -8.90 -2.68
C HIS A 74 -11.01 -7.83 -1.95
N VAL A 75 -10.77 -6.68 -2.57
CA VAL A 75 -10.09 -5.53 -1.95
C VAL A 75 -10.92 -4.96 -0.81
N LEU A 76 -12.24 -4.79 -1.02
CA LEU A 76 -13.14 -4.29 0.03
C LEU A 76 -13.18 -5.23 1.24
N LYS A 77 -13.21 -6.55 1.02
CA LYS A 77 -13.13 -7.54 2.10
C LYS A 77 -11.77 -7.55 2.79
N ALA A 78 -10.68 -7.44 2.04
CA ALA A 78 -9.34 -7.35 2.61
C ALA A 78 -9.19 -6.12 3.52
N LEU A 79 -9.75 -4.96 3.12
CA LEU A 79 -9.81 -3.78 3.98
C LEU A 79 -10.60 -4.05 5.27
N GLN A 80 -11.72 -4.77 5.19
CA GLN A 80 -12.49 -5.15 6.39
C GLN A 80 -11.71 -6.07 7.32
N VAL A 81 -10.90 -6.98 6.79
CA VAL A 81 -10.03 -7.87 7.59
C VAL A 81 -8.90 -7.09 8.27
N LEU A 82 -8.31 -6.10 7.59
CA LEU A 82 -7.17 -5.34 8.12
C LEU A 82 -7.56 -4.22 9.11
N ILE A 83 -8.79 -3.71 9.04
CA ILE A 83 -9.27 -2.56 9.84
C ILE A 83 -10.03 -3.02 11.11
N HIS A 84 -10.33 -4.31 11.24
CA HIS A 84 -10.96 -4.91 12.42
C HIS A 84 -9.95 -5.49 13.41
#